data_AF-A0AA38PUJ4-F1
#
_entry.id   AF-A0AA38PUJ4-F1
#
_cell.length_a   1.000
_cell.length_b   1.000
_cell.length_c   1.000
_cell.angle_alpha   90.00
_cell.angle_beta   90.00
_cell.angle_gamma   90.00
#
_symmetry.space_group_name_H-M   'P 1'
#
loop_
_entity.id
_entity.type
_entity.pdbx_description
1 polymer ?
#
loop_
_entity_poly.entity_id
_entity_poly.type
_entity_poly.pdbx_seq_one_letter_code
_entity_poly.pdbx_strand_id
1 'polypeptide(L)'
;MHGILRWKILSDILADLAIDSPDLSLKLSNGPALETQLLQEIESRLSSISAFLGESELSSSCSSAIDLITHINQLHTTLQTELLDAISTIPPSLHNKHKAHNALSAAIIEASLVKLSLMKAQLHQQIYGFSSDTQPEATMTNALSIAYHKLKDEAEDLMEAERDLDGRIDEYERLMQLVEGYSREGFGQIVEDYIRVEKETEECRRDLRRLGWTGFD
;
A
#
# COMPACT_ATOMS: atom_id res chain seq x y z
N MET A 1 -21.00 -19.60 -26.41
CA MET A 1 -19.52 -19.74 -26.48
C MET A 1 -18.88 -20.40 -25.25
N HIS A 2 -19.62 -20.95 -24.27
CA HIS A 2 -19.04 -21.63 -23.10
C HIS A 2 -18.82 -23.16 -23.26
N GLY A 3 -19.35 -23.79 -24.31
CA GLY A 3 -19.27 -25.25 -24.49
C GLY A 3 -17.93 -25.79 -25.04
N ILE A 4 -17.16 -24.96 -25.76
CA ILE A 4 -15.92 -25.38 -26.44
C ILE A 4 -14.74 -25.49 -25.46
N LEU A 5 -14.73 -24.67 -24.40
CA LEU A 5 -13.67 -24.69 -23.39
C LEU A 5 -13.71 -25.95 -22.51
N ARG A 6 -14.88 -26.54 -22.29
CA ARG A 6 -15.04 -27.72 -21.43
C ARG A 6 -14.47 -29.01 -22.08
N TRP A 7 -14.57 -29.12 -23.40
CA TRP A 7 -14.00 -30.24 -24.15
C TRP A 7 -12.47 -30.19 -24.23
N LYS A 8 -11.90 -28.98 -24.26
CA LYS A 8 -10.44 -28.80 -24.31
C LYS A 8 -9.77 -29.17 -22.99
N ILE A 9 -10.37 -28.78 -21.86
CA ILE A 9 -9.87 -29.16 -20.53
C ILE A 9 -9.96 -30.68 -20.31
N LEU A 10 -11.04 -31.33 -20.76
CA LEU A 10 -11.15 -32.79 -20.68
C LEU A 10 -10.16 -33.51 -21.60
N SER A 11 -9.89 -32.97 -22.79
CA SER A 11 -8.87 -33.48 -23.71
C SER A 11 -7.46 -33.37 -23.12
N ASP A 12 -7.14 -32.25 -22.48
CA ASP A 12 -5.80 -32.01 -21.93
C ASP A 12 -5.56 -32.86 -20.66
N ILE A 13 -6.59 -33.09 -19.83
CA ILE A 13 -6.51 -34.02 -18.69
C ILE A 13 -6.37 -35.48 -19.16
N LEU A 14 -7.04 -35.86 -20.26
CA LEU A 14 -6.90 -37.19 -20.85
C LEU A 14 -5.52 -37.41 -21.50
N ALA A 15 -4.89 -36.34 -22.00
CA ALA A 15 -3.54 -36.41 -22.56
C ALA A 15 -2.46 -36.56 -21.47
N ASP A 16 -2.62 -35.92 -20.31
CA ASP A 16 -1.66 -36.03 -19.20
C ASP A 16 -1.73 -37.38 -18.45
N LEU A 17 -2.84 -38.12 -18.54
CA LEU A 17 -2.93 -39.49 -18.00
C LEU A 17 -2.33 -40.56 -18.92
N ALA A 18 -1.91 -40.20 -20.14
CA ALA A 18 -1.25 -41.12 -21.07
C ALA A 18 0.28 -41.12 -20.86
N ILE A 19 0.73 -41.49 -19.66
CA ILE A 19 2.14 -41.77 -19.39
C ILE A 19 2.41 -43.25 -19.73
N ASP A 20 3.33 -43.44 -20.67
CA ASP A 20 3.89 -44.69 -21.18
C ASP A 20 3.97 -45.83 -20.15
N SER A 21 3.17 -46.88 -20.36
CA SER A 21 3.40 -48.18 -19.74
C SER A 21 3.13 -49.30 -20.76
N PRO A 22 4.18 -49.96 -21.30
CA PRO A 22 4.03 -51.01 -22.30
C PRO A 22 3.52 -52.35 -21.72
N ASP A 23 3.08 -52.38 -20.46
CA ASP A 23 2.68 -53.61 -19.75
C ASP A 23 1.16 -53.89 -19.82
N LEU A 24 0.38 -53.02 -20.47
CA LEU A 24 -1.09 -53.14 -20.55
C LEU A 24 -1.59 -54.08 -21.66
N SER A 25 -0.75 -54.43 -22.64
CA SER A 25 -1.16 -55.33 -23.74
C SER A 25 -1.33 -56.79 -23.30
N LEU A 26 -0.74 -57.21 -22.17
CA LEU A 26 -0.87 -58.58 -21.64
C LEU A 26 -2.09 -58.78 -20.72
N LYS A 27 -2.88 -57.75 -20.41
CA LYS A 27 -4.12 -57.87 -19.60
C LYS A 27 -5.41 -57.90 -20.41
N LEU A 28 -5.35 -57.76 -21.73
CA LEU A 28 -6.50 -57.84 -22.64
C LEU A 28 -7.06 -59.27 -22.81
N SER A 29 -6.45 -60.28 -22.19
CA SER A 29 -6.99 -61.66 -22.13
C SER A 29 -8.15 -61.83 -21.12
N ASN A 30 -8.45 -60.83 -20.29
CA ASN A 30 -9.53 -60.87 -19.28
C ASN A 30 -10.64 -59.83 -19.58
N GLY A 31 -10.89 -59.55 -20.87
CA GLY A 31 -11.71 -58.45 -21.41
C GLY A 31 -13.07 -58.18 -20.72
N PRO A 32 -13.98 -59.16 -20.54
CA PRO A 32 -15.31 -58.86 -20.00
C PRO A 32 -15.32 -58.62 -18.48
N ALA A 33 -14.34 -59.16 -17.75
CA ALA A 33 -14.24 -59.01 -16.30
C ALA A 33 -13.66 -57.64 -15.91
N LEU A 34 -12.76 -57.10 -16.73
CA LEU A 34 -12.10 -55.83 -16.44
C LEU A 34 -12.99 -54.63 -16.85
N GLU A 35 -13.76 -54.77 -17.93
CA GLU A 35 -14.78 -53.78 -18.32
C GLU A 35 -15.91 -53.68 -17.29
N THR A 36 -16.39 -54.82 -16.77
CA THR A 36 -17.44 -54.81 -15.72
C THR A 36 -16.93 -54.23 -14.41
N GLN A 37 -15.68 -54.50 -14.03
CA GLN A 37 -15.08 -53.91 -12.83
C GLN A 37 -14.87 -52.40 -12.97
N LEU A 38 -14.50 -51.92 -14.16
CA LEU A 38 -14.32 -50.49 -14.43
C LEU A 38 -15.67 -49.75 -14.48
N LEU A 39 -16.71 -50.35 -15.06
CA LEU A 39 -18.07 -49.80 -15.02
C LEU A 39 -18.59 -49.72 -13.58
N GLN A 40 -18.36 -50.74 -12.77
CA GLN A 40 -18.77 -50.76 -11.38
C GLN A 40 -18.03 -49.69 -10.54
N GLU A 41 -16.74 -49.46 -10.80
CA GLU A 41 -15.97 -48.39 -10.16
C GLU A 41 -16.47 -47.00 -10.59
N ILE A 42 -16.80 -46.82 -11.87
CA ILE A 42 -17.39 -45.56 -12.37
C ILE A 42 -18.77 -45.32 -11.73
N GLU A 43 -19.64 -46.33 -11.66
CA GLU A 43 -20.95 -46.21 -11.02
C GLU A 43 -20.82 -45.93 -9.51
N SER A 44 -19.88 -46.59 -8.84
CA SER A 44 -19.56 -46.34 -7.42
C SER A 44 -19.08 -44.89 -7.20
N ARG A 45 -18.20 -44.39 -8.08
CA ARG A 45 -17.72 -43.01 -8.04
C ARG A 45 -18.80 -42.01 -8.38
N LEU A 46 -19.65 -42.28 -9.36
CA LEU A 46 -20.79 -41.42 -9.72
C LEU A 46 -21.81 -41.37 -8.58
N SER A 47 -22.10 -42.51 -7.94
CA SER A 47 -22.95 -42.56 -6.75
C SER A 47 -22.34 -41.77 -5.59
N SER A 48 -21.05 -41.95 -5.33
CA SER A 48 -20.31 -41.19 -4.30
C SER A 48 -20.27 -39.69 -4.59
N ILE A 49 -20.07 -39.29 -5.85
CA ILE A 49 -20.09 -37.89 -6.28
C ILE A 49 -21.51 -37.33 -6.17
N SER A 50 -22.56 -38.10 -6.50
CA SER A 50 -23.95 -37.65 -6.36
C SER A 50 -24.37 -37.50 -4.89
N ALA A 51 -23.91 -38.40 -4.02
CA ALA A 51 -24.13 -38.34 -2.59
C ALA A 51 -23.34 -37.19 -1.95
N PHE A 52 -22.10 -36.96 -2.40
CA PHE A 52 -21.23 -35.86 -1.95
C PHE A 52 -21.68 -34.50 -2.48
N LEU A 53 -22.22 -34.44 -3.70
CA LEU A 53 -22.93 -33.28 -4.25
C LEU A 53 -24.25 -33.01 -3.53
N GLY A 54 -24.61 -33.85 -2.54
CA GLY A 54 -25.47 -33.54 -1.40
C GLY A 54 -26.39 -32.38 -1.68
N GLU A 55 -27.31 -32.57 -2.63
CA GLU A 55 -28.19 -31.49 -3.10
C GLU A 55 -28.93 -30.85 -1.93
N SER A 56 -29.15 -31.63 -0.85
CA SER A 56 -29.69 -31.18 0.42
C SER A 56 -28.84 -30.12 1.13
N GLU A 57 -27.52 -30.34 1.30
CA GLU A 57 -26.64 -29.39 2.01
C GLU A 57 -26.44 -28.11 1.21
N LEU A 58 -26.17 -28.24 -0.09
CA LEU A 58 -26.06 -27.10 -1.00
C LEU A 58 -27.38 -26.33 -1.12
N SER A 59 -28.52 -27.03 -1.20
CA SER A 59 -29.84 -26.41 -1.22
C SER A 59 -30.12 -25.68 0.10
N SER A 60 -29.76 -26.26 1.25
CA SER A 60 -29.93 -25.61 2.56
C SER A 60 -29.07 -24.36 2.74
N SER A 61 -27.84 -24.39 2.23
CA SER A 61 -26.93 -23.24 2.26
C SER A 61 -27.41 -22.14 1.33
N CYS A 62 -27.87 -22.50 0.13
CA CYS A 62 -28.44 -21.58 -0.84
C CYS A 62 -29.74 -20.95 -0.33
N SER A 63 -30.64 -21.73 0.29
CA SER A 63 -31.87 -21.20 0.89
C SER A 63 -31.57 -20.23 2.03
N SER A 64 -30.62 -20.58 2.91
CA SER A 64 -30.17 -19.69 4.00
C SER A 64 -29.59 -18.38 3.47
N ALA A 65 -28.78 -18.42 2.41
CA ALA A 65 -28.24 -17.22 1.78
C ALA A 65 -29.35 -16.36 1.15
N ILE A 66 -30.33 -16.97 0.49
CA ILE A 66 -31.50 -16.27 -0.06
C ILE A 66 -32.29 -15.60 1.06
N ASP A 67 -32.58 -16.31 2.15
CA ASP A 67 -33.31 -15.78 3.30
C ASP A 67 -32.59 -14.56 3.90
N LEU A 68 -31.27 -14.64 4.07
CA LEU A 68 -30.46 -13.53 4.58
C LEU A 68 -30.48 -12.31 3.64
N ILE A 69 -30.41 -12.54 2.32
CA ILE A 69 -30.54 -11.46 1.32
C ILE A 69 -31.93 -10.82 1.40
N THR A 70 -33.00 -11.62 1.50
CA THR A 70 -34.35 -11.07 1.62
C THR A 70 -34.51 -10.28 2.92
N HIS A 71 -33.92 -10.75 4.02
CA HIS A 71 -33.95 -10.06 5.30
C HIS A 71 -33.18 -8.72 5.26
N ILE A 72 -32.01 -8.70 4.64
CA ILE A 72 -31.24 -7.46 4.44
C ILE A 72 -32.04 -6.45 3.60
N ASN A 73 -32.67 -6.91 2.52
CA ASN A 73 -33.48 -6.04 1.66
C ASN A 73 -34.69 -5.47 2.43
N GLN A 74 -35.36 -6.29 3.25
CA GLN A 74 -36.44 -5.83 4.11
C GLN A 74 -35.95 -4.79 5.12
N LEU A 75 -34.86 -5.05 5.84
CA LEU A 75 -34.26 -4.11 6.79
C LEU A 75 -33.88 -2.79 6.11
N HIS A 76 -33.30 -2.84 4.91
CA HIS A 76 -32.97 -1.66 4.14
C HIS A 76 -34.22 -0.82 3.84
N THR A 77 -35.31 -1.45 3.37
CA THR A 77 -36.56 -0.73 3.10
C THR A 77 -37.16 -0.12 4.37
N THR A 78 -37.16 -0.84 5.49
CA THR A 78 -37.67 -0.33 6.77
C THR A 78 -36.86 0.87 7.25
N LEU A 79 -35.53 0.75 7.28
CA LEU A 79 -34.64 1.85 7.67
C LEU A 79 -34.80 3.07 6.78
N GLN A 80 -34.95 2.87 5.46
CA GLN A 80 -35.18 3.97 4.53
C GLN A 80 -36.52 4.67 4.80
N THR A 81 -37.58 3.92 5.09
CA THR A 81 -38.89 4.51 5.44
C THR A 81 -38.86 5.23 6.77
N GLU A 82 -38.21 4.67 7.79
CA GLU A 82 -38.03 5.32 9.11
C GLU A 82 -37.19 6.59 9.00
N LEU A 83 -36.14 6.58 8.19
CA LEU A 83 -35.33 7.76 7.93
C LEU A 83 -36.15 8.84 7.22
N LEU A 84 -36.94 8.48 6.22
CA LEU A 84 -37.82 9.44 5.52
C LEU A 84 -38.88 10.01 6.46
N ASP A 85 -39.46 9.18 7.34
CA ASP A 85 -40.41 9.63 8.35
C ASP A 85 -39.74 10.58 9.36
N ALA A 86 -38.57 10.22 9.86
CA ALA A 86 -37.74 11.06 10.74
C ALA A 86 -37.35 12.39 10.06
N ILE A 87 -37.05 12.39 8.76
CA ILE A 87 -36.78 13.61 8.00
C ILE A 87 -38.06 14.44 7.82
N SER A 88 -39.21 13.80 7.59
CA SER A 88 -40.50 14.48 7.41
C SER A 88 -41.03 15.11 8.70
N THR A 89 -40.67 14.54 9.85
CA THR A 89 -41.01 15.08 11.18
C THR A 89 -40.14 16.27 11.57
N ILE A 90 -39.04 16.53 10.85
CA ILE A 90 -38.26 17.76 11.05
C ILE A 90 -39.15 18.96 10.69
N PRO A 91 -39.42 19.89 11.64
CA PRO A 91 -40.26 21.04 11.36
C PRO A 91 -39.68 21.84 10.17
N PRO A 92 -40.51 22.27 9.21
CA PRO A 92 -40.02 23.04 8.06
C PRO A 92 -39.32 24.35 8.49
N SER A 93 -39.64 24.87 9.68
CA SER A 93 -38.94 25.99 10.31
C SER A 93 -37.47 25.68 10.64
N LEU A 94 -37.17 24.46 11.11
CA LEU A 94 -35.81 24.02 11.41
C LEU A 94 -35.02 23.80 10.11
N HIS A 95 -35.63 23.20 9.09
CA HIS A 95 -35.01 23.07 7.77
C HIS A 95 -34.66 24.45 7.16
N ASN A 96 -35.60 25.40 7.19
CA ASN A 96 -35.36 26.76 6.71
C ASN A 96 -34.24 27.46 7.50
N LYS A 97 -34.18 27.25 8.83
CA LYS A 97 -33.10 27.76 9.66
C LYS A 97 -31.74 27.19 9.27
N HIS A 98 -31.64 25.87 9.05
CA HIS A 98 -30.39 25.25 8.59
C HIS A 98 -29.99 25.76 7.21
N LYS A 99 -30.94 25.88 6.28
CA LYS A 99 -30.68 26.43 4.95
C LYS A 99 -30.16 27.87 5.01
N ALA A 100 -30.79 28.73 5.81
CA ALA A 100 -30.36 30.10 6.01
C ALA A 100 -28.98 30.18 6.69
N HIS A 101 -28.73 29.33 7.69
CA HIS A 101 -27.43 29.25 8.37
C HIS A 101 -26.32 28.80 7.41
N ASN A 102 -26.57 27.77 6.60
CA ASN A 102 -25.63 27.27 5.61
C ASN A 102 -25.33 28.34 4.54
N ALA A 103 -26.36 29.07 4.08
CA ALA A 103 -26.19 30.18 3.14
C ALA A 103 -25.36 31.33 3.75
N LEU A 104 -25.59 31.67 5.02
CA LEU A 104 -24.81 32.66 5.74
C LEU A 104 -23.34 32.22 5.88
N SER A 105 -23.10 30.98 6.29
CA SER A 105 -21.74 30.42 6.42
C SER A 105 -21.01 30.41 5.08
N ALA A 106 -21.68 30.03 3.99
CA ALA A 106 -21.13 30.09 2.64
C ALA A 106 -20.76 31.53 2.25
N ALA A 107 -21.65 32.49 2.48
CA ALA A 107 -21.38 33.90 2.20
C ALA A 107 -20.21 34.47 3.04
N ILE A 108 -20.06 34.04 4.29
CA ILE A 108 -18.92 34.42 5.13
C ILE A 108 -17.61 33.86 4.56
N ILE A 109 -17.61 32.59 4.15
CA ILE A 109 -16.44 31.96 3.54
C ILE A 109 -16.07 32.70 2.26
N GLU A 110 -17.03 32.94 1.37
CA GLU A 110 -16.79 33.69 0.12
C GLU A 110 -16.27 35.11 0.39
N ALA A 111 -16.88 35.86 1.30
CA ALA A 111 -16.42 37.19 1.68
C ALA A 111 -15.00 37.17 2.27
N SER A 112 -14.67 36.15 3.07
CA SER A 112 -13.32 35.98 3.61
C SER A 112 -12.30 35.66 2.53
N LEU A 113 -12.64 34.83 1.53
CA LEU A 113 -11.78 34.52 0.38
C LEU A 113 -11.54 35.75 -0.49
N VAL A 114 -12.59 36.55 -0.75
CA VAL A 114 -12.48 37.82 -1.46
C VAL A 114 -11.59 38.81 -0.69
N LYS A 115 -11.72 38.88 0.64
CA LYS A 115 -10.86 39.73 1.47
C LYS A 115 -9.40 39.29 1.42
N LEU A 116 -9.14 37.98 1.51
CA LEU A 116 -7.78 37.43 1.42
C LEU A 116 -7.17 37.65 0.04
N SER A 117 -7.94 37.48 -1.04
CA SER A 117 -7.44 37.73 -2.40
C SER A 117 -7.10 39.20 -2.61
N LEU A 118 -7.92 40.12 -2.07
CA LEU A 118 -7.64 41.55 -2.07
C LEU A 118 -6.37 41.88 -1.28
N MET A 119 -6.22 41.36 -0.06
CA MET A 119 -5.02 41.57 0.76
C MET A 119 -3.77 41.03 0.06
N LYS A 120 -3.86 39.86 -0.57
CA LYS A 120 -2.77 39.28 -1.38
C LYS A 120 -2.40 40.19 -2.55
N ALA A 121 -3.39 40.71 -3.28
CA ALA A 121 -3.16 41.62 -4.40
C ALA A 121 -2.50 42.94 -3.95
N GLN A 122 -2.96 43.51 -2.84
CA GLN A 122 -2.37 44.72 -2.24
C GLN A 122 -0.93 44.48 -1.79
N LEU A 123 -0.67 43.39 -1.09
CA LEU A 123 0.68 43.03 -0.65
C LEU A 123 1.60 42.75 -1.84
N HIS A 124 1.09 42.06 -2.87
CA HIS A 124 1.85 41.85 -4.09
C HIS A 124 2.18 43.18 -4.79
N GLN A 125 1.24 44.11 -4.85
CA GLN A 125 1.49 45.46 -5.39
C GLN A 125 2.51 46.23 -4.53
N GLN A 126 2.43 46.15 -3.20
CA GLN A 126 3.36 46.82 -2.30
C GLN A 126 4.77 46.23 -2.37
N ILE A 127 4.90 44.91 -2.48
CA ILE A 127 6.21 44.23 -2.50
C ILE A 127 6.85 44.33 -3.88
N TYR A 128 6.10 44.06 -4.94
CA TYR A 128 6.64 43.97 -6.30
C TYR A 128 6.50 45.26 -7.10
N GLY A 129 5.57 46.14 -6.73
CA GLY A 129 5.38 47.46 -7.36
C GLY A 129 6.16 48.58 -6.70
N PHE A 130 6.90 48.33 -5.62
CA PHE A 130 7.77 49.33 -5.01
C PHE A 130 9.07 49.44 -5.81
N SER A 131 9.19 50.53 -6.57
CA SER A 131 10.44 50.97 -7.19
C SER A 131 11.00 52.11 -6.35
N SER A 132 12.28 52.04 -5.97
CA SER A 132 12.95 53.14 -5.27
C SER A 132 13.13 54.33 -6.22
N ASP A 133 12.75 55.53 -5.79
CA ASP A 133 12.93 56.76 -6.58
C ASP A 133 14.40 57.01 -6.96
N THR A 134 15.33 56.55 -6.12
CA THR A 134 16.77 56.75 -6.32
C THR A 134 17.38 55.70 -7.26
N GLN A 135 16.78 54.51 -7.35
CA GLN A 135 17.27 53.37 -8.13
C GLN A 135 16.09 52.55 -8.67
N PRO A 136 15.53 52.92 -9.84
CA PRO A 136 14.36 52.22 -10.40
C PRO A 136 14.64 50.75 -10.75
N GLU A 137 15.91 50.39 -10.96
CA GLU A 137 16.33 49.01 -11.26
C GLU A 137 16.42 48.10 -10.02
N ALA A 138 16.45 48.68 -8.82
CA ALA A 138 16.47 47.95 -7.54
C ALA A 138 15.05 47.52 -7.14
N THR A 139 14.40 46.74 -8.01
CA THR A 139 13.07 46.17 -7.73
C THR A 139 13.21 44.87 -6.93
N MET A 140 12.23 44.58 -6.06
CA MET A 140 12.21 43.33 -5.28
C MET A 140 12.31 42.07 -6.16
N THR A 141 11.75 42.10 -7.37
CA THR A 141 11.91 41.03 -8.37
C THR A 141 13.38 40.77 -8.71
N ASN A 142 14.16 41.84 -8.88
CA ASN A 142 15.59 41.77 -9.17
C ASN A 142 16.37 41.22 -7.96
N ALA A 143 16.03 41.67 -6.75
CA ALA A 143 16.62 41.12 -5.52
C ALA A 143 16.35 39.61 -5.38
N LEU A 144 15.12 39.17 -5.70
CA LEU A 144 14.75 37.76 -5.68
C LEU A 144 15.45 36.96 -6.79
N SER A 145 15.62 37.50 -8.00
CA SER A 145 16.37 36.81 -9.05
C SER A 145 17.84 36.68 -8.70
N ILE A 146 18.46 37.72 -8.11
CA ILE A 146 19.85 37.65 -7.64
C ILE A 146 19.99 36.60 -6.54
N ALA A 147 19.08 36.58 -5.57
CA ALA A 147 19.08 35.58 -4.51
C ALA A 147 18.89 34.15 -5.06
N TYR A 148 17.98 33.98 -6.03
CA TYR A 148 17.75 32.69 -6.68
C TYR A 148 18.98 32.20 -7.44
N HIS A 149 19.62 33.07 -8.23
CA HIS A 149 20.86 32.73 -8.93
C HIS A 149 21.97 32.35 -7.95
N LYS A 150 22.15 33.15 -6.88
CA LYS A 150 23.13 32.83 -5.84
C LYS A 150 22.88 31.47 -5.19
N LEU A 151 21.63 31.15 -4.84
CA LEU A 151 21.28 29.83 -4.28
C LEU A 151 21.51 28.70 -5.29
N LYS A 152 21.26 28.95 -6.57
CA LYS A 152 21.48 27.97 -7.62
C LYS A 152 22.98 27.69 -7.79
N ASP A 153 23.80 28.74 -7.83
CA ASP A 153 25.26 28.62 -7.90
C ASP A 153 25.79 27.85 -6.69
N GLU A 154 25.34 28.20 -5.47
CA GLU A 154 25.71 27.49 -4.24
C GLU A 154 25.29 26.01 -4.24
N ALA A 155 24.12 25.69 -4.83
CA ALA A 155 23.69 24.30 -4.99
C ALA A 155 24.55 23.54 -6.01
N GLU A 156 24.99 24.19 -7.09
CA GLU A 156 25.92 23.61 -8.06
C GLU A 156 27.30 23.33 -7.43
N ASP A 157 27.82 24.27 -6.66
CA ASP A 157 29.08 24.13 -5.90
C ASP A 157 29.00 22.96 -4.90
N LEU A 158 27.89 22.83 -4.18
CA LEU A 158 27.68 21.73 -3.23
C LEU A 158 27.59 20.37 -3.91
N MET A 159 26.94 20.29 -5.08
CA MET A 159 26.90 19.04 -5.86
C MET A 159 28.28 18.66 -6.41
N GLU A 160 29.11 19.63 -6.77
CA GLU A 160 30.50 19.36 -7.16
C GLU A 160 31.31 18.85 -5.96
N ALA A 161 31.19 19.50 -4.81
CA ALA A 161 31.86 19.07 -3.58
C ALA A 161 31.41 17.67 -3.12
N GLU A 162 30.13 17.33 -3.28
CA GLU A 162 29.60 15.99 -3.01
C GLU A 162 30.25 14.94 -3.92
N ARG A 163 30.30 15.19 -5.24
CA ARG A 163 30.95 14.29 -6.20
C ARG A 163 32.43 14.09 -5.89
N ASP A 164 33.13 15.15 -5.49
CA ASP A 164 34.53 15.07 -5.09
C ASP A 164 34.72 14.23 -3.82
N LEU A 165 33.82 14.37 -2.84
CA LEU A 165 33.84 13.56 -1.62
C LEU A 165 33.55 12.09 -1.89
N ASP A 166 32.55 11.80 -2.73
CA ASP A 166 32.24 10.43 -3.16
C ASP A 166 33.43 9.77 -3.85
N GLY A 167 34.12 10.51 -4.73
CA GLY A 167 35.35 10.03 -5.37
C GLY A 167 36.45 9.68 -4.36
N ARG A 168 36.60 10.49 -3.30
CA ARG A 168 37.55 10.20 -2.22
C ARG A 168 37.11 9.02 -1.37
N ILE A 169 35.82 8.86 -1.10
CA ILE A 169 35.26 7.70 -0.38
C ILE A 169 35.54 6.43 -1.17
N ASP A 170 35.31 6.44 -2.48
CA ASP A 170 35.63 5.31 -3.37
C ASP A 170 37.12 4.94 -3.33
N GLU A 171 38.01 5.94 -3.30
CA GLU A 171 39.46 5.70 -3.15
C GLU A 171 39.80 5.06 -1.79
N TYR A 172 39.22 5.56 -0.70
CA TYR A 172 39.41 4.96 0.63
C TYR A 172 38.82 3.55 0.70
N GLU A 173 37.67 3.31 0.10
CA GLU A 173 37.05 1.99 0.03
C GLU A 173 37.95 1.01 -0.71
N ARG A 174 38.53 1.40 -1.85
CA ARG A 174 39.51 0.58 -2.59
C ARG A 174 40.77 0.30 -1.76
N LEU A 175 41.28 1.30 -1.03
CA LEU A 175 42.42 1.10 -0.14
C LEU A 175 42.09 0.13 1.00
N MET A 176 40.91 0.24 1.60
CA MET A 176 40.45 -0.72 2.60
C MET A 176 40.32 -2.13 2.02
N GLN A 177 39.73 -2.27 0.83
CA GLN A 177 39.62 -3.56 0.14
C GLN A 177 40.99 -4.22 -0.13
N LEU A 178 42.03 -3.42 -0.41
CA LEU A 178 43.40 -3.91 -0.56
C LEU A 178 44.00 -4.36 0.78
N VAL A 179 43.78 -3.60 1.86
CA VAL A 179 44.25 -3.94 3.22
C VAL A 179 43.53 -5.17 3.78
N GLU A 180 42.24 -5.33 3.47
CA GLU A 180 41.44 -6.51 3.82
C GLU A 180 41.75 -7.76 2.97
N GLY A 181 42.66 -7.67 2.00
CA GLY A 181 42.92 -8.69 0.98
C GLY A 181 42.89 -10.14 1.51
N TYR A 182 42.03 -10.98 0.88
CA TYR A 182 41.80 -12.44 1.08
C TYR A 182 41.59 -12.99 2.50
N SER A 183 42.02 -12.29 3.54
CA SER A 183 41.91 -12.67 4.94
C SER A 183 40.89 -11.74 5.58
N ARG A 184 39.62 -12.14 5.51
CA ARG A 184 38.41 -11.44 5.96
C ARG A 184 38.37 -11.10 7.47
N GLU A 185 39.49 -11.17 8.18
CA GLU A 185 39.58 -11.30 9.64
C GLU A 185 40.40 -10.18 10.32
N GLY A 186 40.92 -9.19 9.58
CA GLY A 186 41.83 -8.19 10.14
C GLY A 186 41.14 -6.98 10.80
N PHE A 187 40.79 -5.98 9.99
CA PHE A 187 40.32 -4.69 10.48
C PHE A 187 38.83 -4.70 10.87
N GLY A 188 38.00 -5.39 10.07
CA GLY A 188 36.57 -5.56 10.38
C GLY A 188 36.34 -6.19 11.76
N GLN A 189 37.16 -7.19 12.14
CA GLN A 189 37.07 -7.81 13.47
C GLN A 189 37.40 -6.83 14.60
N ILE A 190 38.42 -5.97 14.42
CA ILE A 190 38.77 -4.95 15.41
C ILE A 190 37.64 -3.94 15.58
N VAL A 191 36.98 -3.53 14.49
CA VAL A 191 35.84 -2.61 14.54
C VAL A 191 34.63 -3.28 15.21
N GLU A 192 34.33 -4.53 14.87
CA GLU A 192 33.26 -5.30 15.51
C GLU A 192 33.51 -5.52 17.01
N ASP A 193 34.74 -5.84 17.40
CA ASP A 193 35.14 -6.00 18.79
C ASP A 193 35.08 -4.67 19.55
N TYR A 194 35.49 -3.56 18.91
CA TYR A 194 35.36 -2.23 19.51
C TYR A 194 33.90 -1.83 19.73
N ILE A 195 33.03 -2.02 18.73
CA ILE A 195 31.57 -1.76 18.84
C ILE A 195 30.96 -2.62 19.95
N ARG A 196 31.38 -3.89 20.05
CA ARG A 196 30.93 -4.80 21.12
C ARG A 196 31.33 -4.28 22.51
N VAL A 197 32.59 -3.90 22.69
CA VAL A 197 33.09 -3.36 23.95
C VAL A 197 32.41 -2.04 24.30
N GLU A 198 32.17 -1.15 23.33
CA GLU A 198 31.45 0.11 23.57
C GLU A 198 30.02 -0.16 24.04
N LYS A 199 29.32 -1.10 23.39
CA LYS A 199 27.98 -1.51 23.79
C LYS A 199 27.95 -2.11 25.20
N GLU A 200 28.87 -3.01 25.51
CA GLU A 200 28.98 -3.63 26.84
C GLU A 200 29.34 -2.59 27.92
N THR A 201 30.21 -1.64 27.62
CA THR A 201 30.58 -0.57 28.56
C THR A 201 29.44 0.42 28.80
N GLU A 202 28.62 0.74 27.79
CA GLU A 202 27.43 1.57 27.98
C GLU A 202 26.30 0.83 28.72
N GLU A 203 26.11 -0.47 28.47
CA GLU A 203 25.19 -1.30 29.25
C GLU A 203 25.64 -1.40 30.72
N CYS A 204 26.92 -1.64 30.97
CA CYS A 204 27.50 -1.58 32.31
C CYS A 204 27.29 -0.21 32.95
N ARG A 205 27.54 0.89 32.24
CA ARG A 205 27.30 2.26 32.73
C ARG A 205 25.82 2.50 33.08
N ARG A 206 24.87 1.95 32.32
CA ARG A 206 23.43 2.03 32.64
C ARG A 206 23.09 1.21 33.89
N ASP A 207 23.65 0.01 34.02
CA ASP A 207 23.40 -0.85 35.18
C ASP A 207 24.01 -0.28 36.46
N LEU A 208 25.20 0.31 36.38
CA LEU A 208 25.80 1.05 37.51
C LEU A 208 24.93 2.24 37.94
N ARG A 209 24.36 2.99 36.98
CA ARG A 209 23.37 4.05 37.30
C ARG A 209 22.13 3.49 37.99
N ARG A 210 21.62 2.33 37.57
CA ARG A 210 20.47 1.66 38.21
C ARG A 210 20.77 1.20 39.63
N LEU A 211 22.01 0.83 39.91
CA LEU A 211 22.47 0.42 41.25
C LEU A 211 22.80 1.62 42.17
N GLY A 212 22.54 2.86 41.73
CA GLY A 212 22.84 4.06 42.50
C GLY A 212 24.32 4.47 42.47
N TRP A 213 25.11 3.85 41.58
CA TRP A 213 26.49 4.24 41.32
C TRP A 213 26.50 5.32 40.23
N THR A 214 26.23 6.54 40.64
CA THR A 214 26.55 7.73 39.85
C THR A 214 28.03 8.01 40.07
N GLY A 215 28.88 7.66 39.10
CA GLY A 215 30.30 8.00 39.14
C GLY A 215 30.49 9.50 39.38
N PHE A 216 31.49 9.87 40.18
CA PHE A 216 31.88 11.26 40.36
C PHE A 216 32.39 11.80 39.01
N ASP A 217 31.83 12.93 38.59
CA ASP A 217 32.28 13.74 37.44
C ASP A 217 33.78 14.08 37.51
#